data_AF-A0A069F1I4-F1
#
_entry.id   AF-A0A069F1I4-F1
#
_cell.length_a   1.000
_cell.length_b   1.000
_cell.length_c   1.000
_cell.angle_alpha   90.00
_cell.angle_beta   90.00
_cell.angle_gamma   90.00
#
_symmetry.space_group_name_H-M   'P 1'
#
loop_
_entity.id
_entity.type
_entity.pdbx_description
1 polymer ?
#
loop_
_entity_poly.entity_id
_entity_poly.type
_entity_poly.pdbx_seq_one_letter_code
_entity_poly.pdbx_strand_id
1 'polypeptide(L)'
;MAYLHRYPYEPNVSFHYPDAISLGHDAQERLLGALNEARPTKRVGESGAYNYLTLFQGNRGQQFELSYHKRSSKVDVYIEEIDTERQFKLTSEGAETFQDVFPQAFE
;
A
#
# COMPACT_ATOMS: atom_id res chain seq x y z
N MET A 1 -7.98 -3.97 9.61
CA MET A 1 -6.77 -3.18 9.96
C MET A 1 -5.89 -3.12 8.73
N ALA A 2 -5.24 -2.00 8.47
CA ALA A 2 -4.25 -1.86 7.40
C ALA A 2 -2.91 -1.42 7.98
N TYR A 3 -1.82 -2.03 7.50
CA TYR A 3 -0.47 -1.70 7.88
C TYR A 3 0.38 -1.46 6.63
N LEU A 4 1.08 -0.33 6.59
CA LEU A 4 2.12 -0.06 5.63
C LEU A 4 3.48 -0.26 6.32
N HIS A 5 4.38 -1.04 5.76
CA HIS A 5 5.59 -1.47 6.44
C HIS A 5 6.78 -1.69 5.49
N ARG A 6 7.98 -1.76 6.08
CA ARG A 6 9.27 -1.77 5.36
C ARG A 6 9.76 -3.18 4.99
N TYR A 7 9.23 -4.21 5.62
CA TYR A 7 9.69 -5.59 5.50
C TYR A 7 8.48 -6.51 5.37
N PRO A 8 8.55 -7.63 4.62
CA PRO A 8 7.40 -8.51 4.44
C PRO A 8 6.73 -8.90 5.76
N TYR A 9 5.40 -9.05 5.73
CA TYR A 9 4.67 -9.53 6.89
C TYR A 9 5.06 -10.97 7.23
N GLU A 10 5.58 -11.15 8.45
CA GLU A 10 5.83 -12.47 9.01
C GLU A 10 4.93 -12.69 10.25
N PRO A 11 4.28 -13.86 10.36
CA PRO A 11 3.52 -14.21 11.56
C PRO A 11 4.39 -14.10 12.81
N ASN A 12 3.84 -13.48 13.87
CA ASN A 12 4.50 -13.23 15.16
C ASN A 12 5.56 -12.12 15.16
N VAL A 13 5.78 -11.42 14.05
CA VAL A 13 6.56 -10.18 14.05
C VAL A 13 5.64 -9.01 14.39
N SER A 14 6.06 -8.20 15.37
CA SER A 14 5.27 -7.04 15.79
C SER A 14 5.55 -5.84 14.87
N PHE A 15 4.48 -5.21 14.38
CA PHE A 15 4.53 -4.04 13.49
C PHE A 15 4.47 -2.77 14.33
N HIS A 16 5.63 -2.18 14.62
CA HIS A 16 5.75 -0.94 15.36
C HIS A 16 6.38 0.15 14.50
N TYR A 17 6.03 1.41 14.78
CA TYR A 17 6.75 2.55 14.23
C TYR A 17 8.23 2.50 14.68
N PRO A 18 9.20 2.81 13.80
CA PRO A 18 9.06 3.36 12.45
C PRO A 18 8.89 2.32 11.35
N ASP A 19 9.00 1.02 11.63
CA ASP A 19 9.00 -0.02 10.60
C ASP A 19 7.60 -0.31 10.05
N ALA A 20 6.56 0.13 10.76
CA ALA A 20 5.17 0.01 10.37
C ALA A 20 4.33 1.22 10.74
N ILE A 21 3.36 1.53 9.88
CA ILE A 21 2.35 2.57 10.05
C ILE A 21 1.00 1.89 9.98
N SER A 22 0.18 2.06 11.02
CA SER A 22 -1.21 1.56 11.04
C SER A 22 -2.19 2.69 10.77
N LEU A 23 -3.32 2.35 10.16
CA LEU A 23 -4.41 3.30 9.91
C LEU A 23 -5.50 3.18 10.97
N GLY A 24 -6.09 4.33 11.31
CA GLY A 24 -7.40 4.39 11.96
C GLY A 24 -8.52 3.95 11.03
N HIS A 25 -9.73 3.78 11.57
CA HIS A 25 -10.88 3.23 10.84
C HIS A 25 -11.21 4.03 9.55
N ASP A 26 -11.42 5.33 9.65
CA ASP A 26 -11.82 6.18 8.51
C ASP A 26 -10.75 6.20 7.39
N ALA A 27 -9.47 6.26 7.78
CA ALA A 27 -8.36 6.20 6.82
C ALA A 27 -8.28 4.83 6.13
N GLN A 28 -8.57 3.75 6.86
CA GLN A 28 -8.65 2.40 6.29
C GLN A 28 -9.77 2.29 5.25
N GLU A 29 -10.95 2.85 5.50
CA GLU A 29 -12.06 2.82 4.54
C GLU A 29 -11.71 3.56 3.25
N ARG A 30 -11.10 4.74 3.35
CA ARG A 30 -10.58 5.50 2.19
C ARG A 30 -9.56 4.70 1.39
N LEU A 31 -8.61 4.04 2.07
CA LEU A 31 -7.63 3.17 1.42
C LEU A 31 -8.31 2.02 0.65
N LEU A 32 -9.27 1.34 1.28
CA LEU A 32 -9.99 0.23 0.61
C LEU A 32 -10.76 0.71 -0.62
N GLY A 33 -11.36 1.90 -0.57
CA GLY A 33 -11.96 2.54 -1.74
C GLY A 33 -10.96 2.72 -2.88
N ALA A 34 -9.80 3.32 -2.59
CA ALA A 34 -8.74 3.53 -3.57
C ALA A 34 -8.22 2.22 -4.20
N LEU A 35 -8.10 1.15 -3.40
CA LEU A 35 -7.66 -0.17 -3.87
C LEU A 35 -8.70 -0.85 -4.77
N ASN A 36 -9.98 -0.75 -4.44
CA ASN A 36 -11.07 -1.36 -5.22
C ASN A 36 -11.20 -0.76 -6.64
N GLU A 37 -10.75 0.48 -6.82
CA GLU A 37 -10.75 1.16 -8.12
C GLU A 37 -9.48 0.94 -8.94
N ALA A 38 -8.47 0.27 -8.35
CA ALA A 38 -7.21 0.01 -9.01
C ALA A 38 -7.41 -0.79 -10.31
N ARG A 39 -6.58 -0.49 -11.31
CA ARG A 39 -6.69 -1.08 -12.64
C ARG A 39 -5.54 -2.05 -12.89
N PRO A 40 -5.80 -3.24 -13.48
CA PRO A 40 -4.73 -4.17 -13.84
C PRO A 40 -3.67 -3.49 -14.72
N THR A 41 -2.41 -3.82 -14.48
CA THR A 41 -1.28 -3.26 -15.24
C THR A 41 -0.16 -4.30 -15.36
N LYS A 42 0.81 -4.02 -16.24
CA LYS A 42 2.10 -4.72 -16.31
C LYS A 42 3.28 -3.80 -15.97
N ARG A 43 2.98 -2.58 -15.55
CA ARG A 43 3.98 -1.56 -15.19
C ARG A 43 4.24 -1.66 -13.70
N VAL A 44 5.51 -1.52 -13.36
CA VAL A 44 5.99 -1.41 -11.98
C VAL A 44 6.73 -0.08 -11.81
N GLY A 45 6.75 0.43 -10.58
CA GLY A 45 7.55 1.58 -10.21
C GLY A 45 8.90 1.16 -9.62
N GLU A 46 9.49 2.08 -8.87
CA GLU A 46 10.67 1.89 -8.03
C GLU A 46 10.24 1.55 -6.61
N SER A 47 11.00 0.69 -5.92
CA SER A 47 10.73 0.36 -4.51
C SER A 47 10.93 1.60 -3.62
N GLY A 48 9.99 1.82 -2.71
CA GLY A 48 10.07 2.87 -1.69
C GLY A 48 10.59 2.35 -0.35
N ALA A 49 10.76 3.26 0.63
CA ALA A 49 11.14 2.88 2.00
C ALA A 49 10.08 2.01 2.69
N TYR A 50 8.80 2.23 2.36
CA TYR A 50 7.69 1.38 2.74
C TYR A 50 7.13 0.72 1.49
N ASN A 51 7.49 -0.53 1.28
CA ASN A 51 7.19 -1.28 0.07
C ASN A 51 6.20 -2.44 0.30
N TYR A 52 5.59 -2.55 1.48
CA TYR A 52 4.62 -3.61 1.73
C TYR A 52 3.36 -3.08 2.41
N LEU A 53 2.22 -3.54 1.93
CA LEU A 53 0.91 -3.28 2.51
C LEU A 53 0.30 -4.60 2.98
N THR A 54 -0.16 -4.65 4.22
CA THR A 54 -0.97 -5.77 4.72
C THR A 54 -2.35 -5.30 5.14
N LEU A 55 -3.37 -5.95 4.57
CA LEU A 55 -4.77 -5.75 4.92
C LEU A 55 -5.28 -6.94 5.73
N PHE A 56 -5.72 -6.69 6.95
CA PHE A 56 -6.39 -7.68 7.79
C PHE A 56 -7.91 -7.49 7.77
N GLN A 57 -8.61 -8.55 7.37
CA GLN A 57 -10.06 -8.71 7.47
C GLN A 57 -10.37 -9.93 8.35
N GLY A 58 -10.65 -9.68 9.63
CA GLY A 58 -10.75 -10.76 10.63
C GLY A 58 -9.44 -11.55 10.72
N ASN A 59 -9.51 -12.87 10.51
CA ASN A 59 -8.35 -13.77 10.57
C ASN A 59 -7.60 -13.91 9.23
N ARG A 60 -8.02 -13.18 8.18
CA ARG A 60 -7.38 -13.21 6.87
C ARG A 60 -6.51 -11.98 6.69
N GLY A 61 -5.22 -12.19 6.44
CA GLY A 61 -4.30 -11.17 5.97
C GLY A 61 -4.08 -11.32 4.48
N GLN A 62 -4.16 -10.21 3.74
CA GLN A 62 -3.71 -10.14 2.35
C GLN A 62 -2.51 -9.19 2.30
N GLN A 63 -1.44 -9.61 1.64
CA GLN A 63 -0.22 -8.82 1.53
C GLN A 63 0.05 -8.42 0.09
N PHE A 64 0.53 -7.20 -0.06
CA PHE A 64 0.89 -6.59 -1.32
C PHE A 64 2.31 -6.03 -1.24
N GLU A 65 3.04 -6.12 -2.34
CA GLU A 65 4.24 -5.32 -2.55
C GLU A 65 3.85 -4.02 -3.28
N LEU A 66 4.53 -2.92 -2.93
CA LEU A 66 4.26 -1.59 -3.42
C LEU A 66 5.48 -1.06 -4.16
N SER A 67 5.22 -0.40 -5.27
CA SER A 67 6.23 0.38 -5.98
C SER A 67 5.66 1.71 -6.43
N TYR A 68 6.54 2.69 -6.61
CA TYR A 68 6.19 4.08 -6.80
C TYR A 68 6.88 4.65 -8.02
N HIS A 69 6.20 5.49 -8.78
CA HIS A 69 6.85 6.28 -9.81
C HIS A 69 6.61 7.76 -9.55
N LYS A 70 7.64 8.44 -9.03
CA LYS A 70 7.60 9.87 -8.73
C LYS A 70 7.65 10.66 -10.05
N ARG A 71 6.67 11.53 -10.25
CA ARG A 71 6.61 12.52 -11.32
C ARG A 71 6.82 13.91 -10.73
N SER A 72 7.00 14.92 -11.59
CA SER A 72 7.29 16.30 -11.16
C SER A 72 6.28 16.90 -10.17
N SER A 73 5.02 16.44 -10.15
CA SER A 73 3.98 16.96 -9.26
C SER A 73 3.05 15.90 -8.65
N LYS A 74 3.26 14.62 -8.94
CA LYS A 74 2.39 13.51 -8.52
C LYS A 74 3.20 12.23 -8.34
N VAL A 75 2.64 11.26 -7.63
CA VAL A 75 3.20 9.91 -7.54
C VAL A 75 2.21 8.91 -8.14
N ASP A 76 2.69 8.01 -8.99
CA ASP A 76 1.94 6.81 -9.33
C ASP A 76 2.23 5.74 -8.28
N VAL A 77 1.20 5.05 -7.80
CA VAL A 77 1.33 3.91 -6.88
C VAL A 77 0.92 2.65 -7.61
N TYR A 78 1.78 1.64 -7.56
CA TYR A 78 1.57 0.31 -8.10
C TYR A 78 1.53 -0.68 -6.94
N ILE A 79 0.61 -1.63 -7.02
CA ILE A 79 0.41 -2.66 -6.00
C ILE A 79 0.48 -4.04 -6.68
N GLU A 80 1.17 -4.98 -6.05
CA GLU A 80 1.29 -6.35 -6.51
C GLU A 80 0.82 -7.29 -5.41
N GLU A 81 -0.18 -8.13 -5.70
CA GLU A 81 -0.60 -9.20 -4.81
C GLU A 81 0.49 -10.29 -4.76
N ILE A 82 1.06 -10.54 -3.58
CA ILE A 82 2.18 -11.49 -3.44
C ILE A 82 1.77 -12.91 -3.82
N ASP A 83 0.57 -13.35 -3.43
CA ASP A 83 0.13 -14.74 -3.65
C ASP A 83 -0.22 -15.04 -5.12
N THR A 84 -0.59 -14.02 -5.90
CA THR A 84 -1.13 -14.19 -7.26
C THR A 84 -0.28 -13.51 -8.33
N GLU A 85 0.73 -12.73 -7.93
CA GLU A 85 1.58 -11.87 -8.78
C GLU A 85 0.76 -10.91 -9.66
N ARG A 86 -0.48 -10.60 -9.25
CA ARG A 86 -1.35 -9.68 -9.98
C ARG A 86 -0.98 -8.25 -9.65
N GLN A 87 -0.63 -7.51 -10.69
CA GLN A 87 -0.24 -6.12 -10.60
C GLN A 87 -1.39 -5.19 -10.96
N PHE A 88 -1.56 -4.16 -10.14
CA PHE A 88 -2.54 -3.10 -10.34
C PHE A 88 -1.87 -1.75 -10.18
N LYS A 89 -2.41 -0.75 -10.87
CA LYS A 89 -2.08 0.65 -10.70
C LYS A 89 -3.26 1.34 -10.02
N LEU A 90 -2.99 2.11 -8.96
CA LEU A 90 -4.01 2.99 -8.41
C LEU A 90 -4.42 4.05 -9.44
N THR A 91 -5.68 4.47 -9.38
CA THR A 91 -6.12 5.66 -10.11
C THR A 91 -5.36 6.89 -9.60
N SER A 92 -5.40 8.01 -10.33
CA SER A 92 -4.74 9.24 -9.85
C SER A 92 -5.30 9.67 -8.49
N GLU A 93 -6.63 9.62 -8.33
CA GLU A 93 -7.32 9.90 -7.05
C GLU A 93 -6.99 8.87 -5.97
N GLY A 94 -6.88 7.59 -6.34
CA GLY A 94 -6.47 6.53 -5.43
C GLY A 94 -5.03 6.71 -4.94
N ALA A 95 -4.12 7.17 -5.80
CA ALA A 95 -2.75 7.49 -5.42
C ALA A 95 -2.66 8.72 -4.51
N GLU A 96 -3.45 9.76 -4.76
CA GLU A 96 -3.59 10.93 -3.88
C GLU A 96 -4.14 10.50 -2.51
N THR A 97 -5.19 9.67 -2.48
CA THR A 97 -5.74 9.10 -1.25
C THR A 97 -4.71 8.26 -0.50
N PHE A 98 -3.91 7.45 -1.22
CA PHE A 98 -2.85 6.64 -0.61
C PHE A 98 -1.79 7.53 0.05
N GLN A 99 -1.38 8.61 -0.62
CA GLN A 99 -0.42 9.57 -0.09
C GLN A 99 -0.98 10.31 1.13
N ASP A 100 -2.26 10.67 1.13
CA ASP A 100 -2.93 11.32 2.25
C ASP A 100 -2.95 10.45 3.53
N VAL A 101 -3.22 9.15 3.38
CA VAL A 101 -3.33 8.24 4.53
C VAL A 101 -1.97 7.72 5.01
N PHE A 102 -0.95 7.72 4.14
CA PHE A 102 0.42 7.33 4.46
C PHE A 102 1.46 8.40 4.07
N PRO A 103 1.39 9.62 4.60
CA PRO A 103 2.30 10.69 4.20
C PRO A 103 3.76 10.34 4.48
N GLN A 104 4.04 9.62 5.56
CA GLN A 104 5.39 9.23 5.98
C GLN A 104 6.08 8.26 5.00
N ALA A 105 5.34 7.64 4.08
CA ALA A 105 5.91 6.77 3.06
C ALA A 105 6.61 7.53 1.93
N PHE A 106 6.37 8.85 1.85
CA PHE A 106 6.82 9.72 0.76
C PHE A 106 7.77 10.83 1.22
N GLU A 107 8.01 10.94 2.53
CA GLU A 107 8.97 11.86 3.17
C GLU A 107 10.44 11.49 2.89
#